data_AF-A0A3A1XZ13-F1
#
_entry.id   AF-A0A3A1XZ13-F1
#
_cell.length_a   1.000
_cell.length_b   1.000
_cell.length_c   1.000
_cell.angle_alpha   90.00
_cell.angle_beta   90.00
_cell.angle_gamma   90.00
#
_symmetry.space_group_name_H-M   'P 1'
#
loop_
_entity.id
_entity.type
_entity.pdbx_description
1 polymer ?
#
loop_
_entity_poly.entity_id
_entity_poly.type
_entity_poly.pdbx_seq_one_letter_code
_entity_poly.pdbx_strand_id
1 'polypeptide(L)'
;MMNYPIMRRGVKIACAVAAASALIVSMSACGSTNGGDKVALLVSTLNNPFFVDLRDGAQAEAEKLGVDLQVSDAQNDSAKQQDQAQNAQSQGAKAVII
;
A
#
# COMPACT_ATOMS: atom_id res chain seq x y z
N MET A 1 -28.67 -50.78 40.85
CA MET A 1 -27.55 -50.02 41.44
C MET A 1 -26.70 -49.49 40.30
N MET A 2 -26.36 -48.19 40.37
CA MET A 2 -25.67 -47.38 39.37
C MET A 2 -24.34 -47.96 38.87
N ASN A 3 -23.95 -47.67 37.63
CA ASN A 3 -22.89 -46.66 37.34
C ASN A 3 -22.54 -46.63 35.83
N TYR A 4 -22.60 -45.44 35.22
CA TYR A 4 -22.23 -45.18 33.81
C TYR A 4 -20.71 -45.00 33.66
N PRO A 5 -20.08 -45.42 32.53
CA PRO A 5 -18.66 -45.20 32.29
C PRO A 5 -18.36 -43.73 31.95
N ILE A 6 -17.48 -43.12 32.75
CA ILE A 6 -17.07 -41.72 32.65
C ILE A 6 -15.99 -41.58 31.57
N MET A 7 -16.42 -41.07 30.41
CA MET A 7 -15.76 -40.11 29.52
C MET A 7 -14.23 -39.90 29.65
N ARG A 8 -13.48 -40.31 28.62
CA ARG A 8 -12.24 -39.64 28.19
C ARG A 8 -12.24 -39.44 26.67
N ARG A 9 -13.05 -38.47 26.22
CA ARG A 9 -13.19 -38.03 24.82
C ARG A 9 -12.54 -36.65 24.60
N GLY A 10 -11.47 -36.35 25.33
CA GLY A 10 -10.92 -35.00 25.48
C GLY A 10 -9.68 -34.65 24.65
N VAL A 11 -9.18 -35.53 23.78
CA VAL A 11 -7.89 -35.31 23.08
C VAL A 11 -8.05 -34.91 21.60
N LYS A 12 -9.26 -34.93 21.04
CA LYS A 12 -9.46 -34.65 19.60
C LYS A 12 -9.91 -33.22 19.26
N ILE A 13 -10.07 -32.32 20.23
CA ILE A 13 -10.55 -30.94 20.00
C ILE A 13 -9.41 -29.90 20.08
N ALA A 14 -8.18 -30.30 20.40
CA ALA A 14 -7.06 -29.36 20.54
C ALA A 14 -6.39 -28.95 19.21
N CYS A 15 -6.56 -29.70 18.11
CA CYS A 15 -5.89 -29.39 16.84
C CYS A 15 -6.73 -28.57 15.83
N ALA A 16 -8.05 -28.43 16.04
CA ALA A 16 -8.90 -27.68 15.11
C ALA A 16 -9.02 -26.17 15.45
N VAL A 17 -8.64 -25.77 16.66
CA VAL A 17 -8.69 -24.36 17.10
C VAL A 17 -7.39 -23.61 16.81
N ALA A 18 -6.26 -24.32 16.65
CA ALA A 18 -4.97 -23.71 16.32
C ALA A 18 -4.82 -23.33 14.83
N ALA A 19 -5.65 -23.89 13.94
CA ALA A 19 -5.64 -23.57 12.51
C ALA A 19 -6.68 -22.50 12.11
N ALA A 20 -7.65 -22.20 12.98
CA ALA A 20 -8.70 -21.21 12.71
C ALA A 20 -8.37 -19.81 13.25
N SER A 21 -7.37 -19.68 14.13
CA SER A 21 -6.92 -18.39 14.67
C SER A 21 -5.86 -17.68 13.83
N ALA A 22 -5.36 -18.29 12.74
CA ALA A 22 -4.34 -17.70 11.87
C ALA A 22 -4.92 -16.93 10.66
N LEU A 23 -6.25 -16.88 10.49
CA LEU A 23 -6.90 -16.26 9.33
C LEU A 23 -7.52 -14.88 9.61
N ILE A 24 -7.34 -14.32 10.81
CA ILE A 24 -8.02 -13.06 11.19
C ILE A 24 -7.07 -11.84 11.19
N VAL A 25 -5.75 -12.02 11.04
CA VAL A 25 -4.76 -10.91 11.07
C VAL A 25 -4.24 -10.57 9.67
N SER A 26 -5.13 -10.35 8.70
CA SER A 26 -4.68 -9.91 7.36
C SER A 26 -5.53 -8.80 6.73
N MET A 27 -6.51 -8.24 7.43
CA MET A 27 -7.41 -7.21 6.86
C MET A 27 -7.38 -5.86 7.59
N SER A 28 -6.34 -5.59 8.38
CA SER A 28 -6.10 -4.26 8.96
C SER A 28 -5.14 -3.44 8.11
N ALA A 29 -5.47 -3.26 6.83
CA ALA A 29 -4.97 -2.15 6.02
C ALA A 29 -6.17 -1.24 5.65
N CYS A 30 -6.98 -0.89 6.67
CA CYS A 30 -7.94 0.18 6.52
C CYS A 30 -7.15 1.47 6.42
N GLY A 31 -7.07 2.01 5.21
CA GLY A 31 -6.34 3.23 4.88
C GLY A 31 -6.75 4.35 5.83
N SER A 32 -5.77 4.88 6.55
CA SER A 32 -5.93 6.13 7.28
C SER A 32 -6.14 7.25 6.27
N THR A 33 -7.39 7.63 6.05
CA THR A 33 -7.83 8.73 5.18
C THR A 33 -7.57 10.10 5.80
N ASN A 34 -6.37 10.32 6.35
CA ASN A 34 -5.94 11.61 6.89
C ASN A 34 -4.73 12.20 6.13
N GLY A 35 -4.34 11.60 5.00
CA GLY A 35 -3.41 12.20 4.03
C GLY A 35 -4.22 12.75 2.86
N GLY A 36 -3.81 13.88 2.28
CA GLY A 36 -4.52 14.51 1.17
C GLY A 36 -4.72 13.62 -0.05
N ASP A 37 -5.36 14.20 -1.08
CA ASP A 37 -5.48 13.54 -2.37
C ASP A 37 -4.09 13.05 -2.84
N LYS A 38 -3.98 11.76 -3.18
CA LYS A 38 -2.73 11.18 -3.69
C LYS A 38 -2.54 11.55 -5.15
N VAL A 39 -1.39 12.10 -5.50
CA VAL A 39 -1.03 12.47 -6.88
C VAL A 39 0.35 11.92 -7.19
N ALA A 40 0.54 11.39 -8.39
CA ALA A 40 1.84 10.94 -8.87
C ALA A 40 2.40 11.87 -9.95
N LEU A 41 3.67 12.22 -9.85
CA LEU A 41 4.44 12.92 -10.87
C LEU A 41 5.55 11.99 -11.38
N LEU A 42 5.48 11.62 -12.65
CA LEU A 42 6.44 10.75 -13.32
C LEU A 42 7.36 11.60 -14.19
N VAL A 43 8.61 11.77 -13.78
CA VAL A 43 9.60 12.52 -14.57
C VAL A 43 10.51 11.58 -15.34
N SER A 44 10.86 11.96 -16.56
CA SER A 44 11.73 11.18 -17.43
C SER A 44 13.14 11.01 -16.84
N THR A 45 13.67 12.03 -16.16
CA THR A 45 14.96 11.97 -15.48
C THR A 45 15.08 13.05 -14.41
N LEU A 46 15.79 12.77 -13.32
CA LEU A 46 16.25 13.81 -12.37
C LEU A 46 17.72 14.20 -12.53
N ASN A 47 18.39 13.77 -13.61
CA ASN A 47 19.79 14.11 -13.88
C ASN A 47 19.97 15.49 -14.55
N ASN A 48 18.87 16.20 -14.81
CA ASN A 48 18.87 17.53 -15.42
C ASN A 48 18.27 18.55 -14.44
N PRO A 49 18.91 19.72 -14.25
CA PRO A 49 18.44 20.72 -13.28
C PRO A 49 17.00 21.19 -13.53
N PHE A 50 16.54 21.25 -14.78
CA PHE A 50 15.15 21.60 -15.08
C PHE A 50 14.14 20.67 -14.39
N PHE A 51 14.37 19.36 -14.43
CA PHE A 51 13.45 18.39 -13.82
C PHE A 51 13.61 18.31 -12.29
N VAL A 52 14.79 18.67 -11.78
CA VAL A 52 15.01 18.86 -10.34
C VAL A 52 14.19 20.06 -9.84
N ASP A 53 14.28 21.20 -10.52
CA ASP A 53 13.51 22.41 -10.20
C ASP A 53 12.00 22.17 -10.34
N LEU A 54 11.58 21.41 -11.36
CA LEU A 54 10.18 21.01 -11.54
C LEU A 54 9.67 20.18 -10.36
N ARG A 55 10.42 19.15 -9.94
CA ARG A 55 10.08 18.33 -8.77
C ARG A 55 9.97 19.21 -7.53
N ASP A 56 10.95 20.08 -7.29
CA ASP A 56 11.01 20.89 -6.07
C ASP A 56 9.86 21.90 -6.02
N GLY A 57 9.54 22.53 -7.15
CA GLY A 57 8.37 23.40 -7.28
C GLY A 57 7.05 22.67 -7.07
N ALA A 58 6.91 21.47 -7.66
CA ALA A 58 5.71 20.64 -7.49
C ALA A 58 5.54 20.17 -6.03
N GLN A 59 6.63 19.76 -5.38
CA GLN A 59 6.63 19.34 -3.97
C GLN A 59 6.21 20.49 -3.05
N ALA A 60 6.80 21.68 -3.25
CA ALA A 60 6.49 22.86 -2.46
C ALA A 60 5.02 23.28 -2.61
N GLU A 61 4.42 23.12 -3.79
CA GLU A 61 3.01 23.42 -4.00
C GLU A 61 2.09 22.35 -3.40
N ALA A 62 2.44 21.07 -3.53
CA ALA A 62 1.69 19.98 -2.93
C ALA A 62 1.61 20.12 -1.40
N GLU A 63 2.70 20.52 -0.75
CA GLU A 63 2.72 20.79 0.70
C GLU A 63 1.76 21.91 1.11
N LYS A 64 1.72 23.02 0.34
CA LYS A 64 0.78 24.12 0.61
C LYS A 64 -0.68 23.71 0.45
N LEU A 65 -0.95 22.85 -0.51
CA LEU A 65 -2.30 22.35 -0.81
C LEU A 65 -2.69 21.14 0.05
N GLY A 66 -1.75 20.60 0.84
CA GLY A 66 -1.96 19.40 1.63
C GLY A 66 -2.18 18.14 0.78
N VAL A 67 -1.62 18.08 -0.42
CA VAL A 67 -1.69 16.96 -1.38
C VAL A 67 -0.53 15.99 -1.11
N ASP A 68 -0.80 14.69 -1.19
CA ASP A 68 0.23 13.65 -1.09
C ASP A 68 0.85 13.41 -2.47
N LEU A 69 1.92 14.15 -2.78
CA LEU A 69 2.63 14.06 -4.06
C LEU A 69 3.77 13.03 -4.02
N GLN A 70 3.67 12.01 -4.85
CA GLN A 70 4.73 11.04 -5.10
C GLN A 70 5.46 11.37 -6.40
N VAL A 71 6.77 11.63 -6.33
CA VAL A 71 7.59 11.86 -7.52
C VAL A 71 8.44 10.62 -7.83
N SER A 72 8.44 10.19 -9.09
CA SER A 72 9.21 9.03 -9.56
C SER A 72 10.11 9.41 -10.75
N ASP A 73 11.34 8.91 -10.73
CA ASP A 73 12.33 9.09 -11.81
C ASP A 73 12.37 7.84 -12.71
N ALA A 74 12.02 7.99 -13.99
CA ALA A 74 12.05 6.90 -14.96
C ALA A 74 13.47 6.58 -15.49
N GLN A 75 14.46 7.44 -15.26
CA GLN A 75 15.84 7.26 -15.71
C GLN A 75 15.97 7.07 -17.24
N ASN A 76 15.14 7.78 -18.01
CA ASN A 76 14.99 7.67 -19.46
C ASN A 76 14.60 6.26 -19.95
N ASP A 77 13.96 5.46 -19.10
CA ASP A 77 13.50 4.11 -19.42
C ASP A 77 11.96 4.08 -19.48
N SER A 78 11.42 3.80 -20.67
CA SER A 78 9.98 3.78 -20.90
C SER A 78 9.26 2.62 -20.22
N ALA A 79 9.94 1.49 -20.01
CA ALA A 79 9.35 0.37 -19.28
C ALA A 79 9.21 0.74 -17.79
N LYS A 80 10.24 1.37 -17.20
CA LYS A 80 10.13 1.90 -15.84
C LYS A 80 9.01 2.93 -15.70
N GLN A 81 8.87 3.85 -16.65
CA GLN A 81 7.80 4.87 -16.60
C GLN A 81 6.40 4.23 -16.69
N GLN A 82 6.25 3.20 -17.52
CA GLN A 82 5.01 2.42 -17.62
C GLN A 82 4.69 1.70 -16.30
N ASP A 83 5.69 1.06 -15.68
CA ASP A 83 5.51 0.38 -14.39
C ASP A 83 5.15 1.37 -13.28
N GLN A 84 5.78 2.56 -13.27
CA GLN A 84 5.47 3.64 -12.34
C GLN A 84 4.02 4.13 -12.48
N ALA A 85 3.52 4.28 -13.72
CA ALA A 85 2.12 4.65 -13.96
C ALA A 85 1.14 3.59 -13.44
N GLN A 86 1.41 2.31 -13.68
CA GLN A 86 0.59 1.20 -13.17
C GLN A 86 0.61 1.13 -11.64
N ASN A 87 1.77 1.37 -11.03
CA ASN A 87 1.93 1.42 -9.58
C ASN A 87 1.15 2.59 -8.97
N ALA A 88 1.20 3.78 -9.56
CA ALA A 88 0.43 4.94 -9.12
C ALA A 88 -1.07 4.66 -9.16
N GLN A 89 -1.57 4.05 -10.24
CA GLN A 89 -2.95 3.63 -10.36
C GLN A 89 -3.33 2.61 -9.27
N SER A 90 -2.49 1.60 -9.04
CA SER A 90 -2.74 0.55 -8.04
C SER A 90 -2.71 1.09 -6.60
N GLN A 91 -1.94 2.15 -6.34
CA GLN A 91 -1.84 2.81 -5.05
C GLN A 91 -2.97 3.83 -4.78
N GLY A 92 -3.90 3.98 -5.73
CA GLY A 92 -5.05 4.87 -5.59
C GLY A 92 -4.72 6.34 -5.83
N ALA A 93 -3.72 6.65 -6.67
CA ALA A 93 -3.48 8.02 -7.10
C ALA A 93 -4.72 8.56 -7.83
N LYS A 94 -5.17 9.75 -7.43
CA LYS A 94 -6.31 10.46 -8.02
C LYS A 94 -5.94 11.11 -9.35
N ALA A 95 -4.66 11.45 -9.53
CA ALA A 95 -4.12 11.98 -10.77
C ALA A 95 -2.68 11.48 -10.99
N VAL A 96 -2.30 11.35 -12.26
CA VAL A 96 -0.94 11.06 -12.71
C VAL A 96 -0.52 12.16 -13.69
N ILE A 97 0.63 12.76 -13.44
CA ILE A 97 1.27 13.79 -14.28
C ILE A 97 2.51 13.14 -14.90
N ILE A 98 2.67 13.24 -16.22
CA ILE A 98 3.72 12.58 -17.02
C ILE A 98 4.32 13.59 -17.99
#